data_AF-A0A7Y1VLI9-F1
#
_entry.id   AF-A0A7Y1VLI9-F1
#
_cell.length_a   1.000
_cell.length_b   1.000
_cell.length_c   1.000
_cell.angle_alpha   90.00
_cell.angle_beta   90.00
_cell.angle_gamma   90.00
#
_symmetry.space_group_name_H-M   'P 1'
#
loop_
_entity.id
_entity.type
_entity.pdbx_description
1 polymer ?
#
loop_
_entity_poly.entity_id
_entity_poly.type
_entity_poly.pdbx_seq_one_letter_code
_entity_poly.pdbx_strand_id
1 'polypeptide(L)'
;IVLPALSFIGTSVGGDPTLLNGVSVPLADNWVLTPEEQTLVNMAVVGYNQVIGVLATQYDVALVDVNAFQASVIDSGVQLSDGSVVTGAFGTGGGFSLDGIHPSPRGSALLANLFVDAINAKYGSNLPGVNPLDFTGLYIN
;
A
#
# COMPACT_ATOMS: atom_id res chain seq x y z
N ILE A 1 -4.37 14.18 -2.42
CA ILE A 1 -4.63 14.60 -1.01
C ILE A 1 -4.14 13.49 -0.12
N VAL A 2 -3.39 13.80 0.94
CA VAL A 2 -2.91 12.78 1.89
C VAL A 2 -3.98 12.44 2.91
N LEU A 3 -4.03 11.19 3.40
CA LEU A 3 -5.07 10.75 4.32
C LEU A 3 -5.19 11.62 5.60
N PRO A 4 -4.10 12.09 6.23
CA PRO A 4 -4.17 13.00 7.38
C PRO A 4 -4.89 14.33 7.10
N ALA A 5 -5.00 14.76 5.84
CA ALA A 5 -5.71 15.99 5.49
C ALA A 5 -7.23 15.90 5.75
N LEU A 6 -7.78 14.70 5.95
CA LEU A 6 -9.20 14.48 6.23
C LEU A 6 -9.69 15.27 7.45
N SER A 7 -8.88 15.38 8.51
CA SER A 7 -9.26 16.14 9.71
C SER A 7 -9.09 17.66 9.55
N PHE A 8 -8.43 18.10 8.48
CA PHE A 8 -8.12 19.51 8.22
C PHE A 8 -9.03 20.14 7.17
N ILE A 9 -9.45 19.38 6.16
CA ILE A 9 -10.36 19.84 5.12
C ILE A 9 -11.69 20.31 5.76
N GLY A 10 -12.15 21.49 5.37
CA GLY A 10 -13.39 22.09 5.88
C GLY A 10 -13.23 22.85 7.21
N THR A 11 -12.04 22.88 7.81
CA THR A 11 -11.78 23.73 8.97
C THR A 11 -11.72 25.22 8.58
N SER A 12 -12.15 26.11 9.47
CA SER A 12 -12.14 27.56 9.22
C SER A 12 -10.75 28.17 9.37
N VAL A 13 -10.43 29.14 8.53
CA VAL A 13 -9.19 29.91 8.61
C VAL A 13 -9.40 31.13 9.51
N GLY A 14 -8.67 31.20 10.62
CA GLY A 14 -8.74 32.34 11.55
C GLY A 14 -10.11 32.53 12.22
N GLY A 15 -10.96 31.50 12.24
CA GLY A 15 -12.32 31.58 12.78
C GLY A 15 -13.36 32.13 11.81
N ASP A 16 -12.99 32.45 10.56
CA ASP A 16 -13.94 32.92 9.55
C ASP A 16 -14.69 31.72 8.91
N PRO A 17 -16.02 31.61 9.07
CA PRO A 17 -16.78 30.48 8.54
C PRO A 17 -16.91 30.47 7.01
N THR A 18 -16.52 31.55 6.31
CA THR A 18 -16.52 31.63 4.84
C THR A 18 -15.20 31.17 4.20
N LEU A 19 -14.13 31.10 5.01
CA LEU A 19 -12.80 30.67 4.59
C LEU A 19 -12.52 29.26 5.11
N LEU A 20 -12.70 28.27 4.23
CA LEU A 20 -12.62 26.85 4.56
C LEU A 20 -11.45 26.19 3.82
N ASN A 21 -10.54 25.55 4.56
CA ASN A 21 -9.38 24.85 4.01
C ASN A 21 -9.82 23.73 3.07
N GLY A 22 -9.28 23.70 1.85
CA GLY A 22 -9.61 22.72 0.81
C GLY A 22 -10.97 22.93 0.13
N VAL A 23 -11.69 24.03 0.44
CA VAL A 23 -12.97 24.38 -0.22
C VAL A 23 -12.91 25.77 -0.83
N SER A 24 -12.77 26.82 -0.02
CA SER A 24 -12.63 28.21 -0.47
C SER A 24 -11.19 28.74 -0.34
N VAL A 25 -10.34 28.04 0.42
CA VAL A 25 -8.91 28.31 0.56
C VAL A 25 -8.12 27.07 0.09
N PRO A 26 -7.15 27.20 -0.83
CA PRO A 26 -6.32 26.07 -1.24
C PRO A 26 -5.61 25.38 -0.07
N LEU A 27 -5.43 24.06 -0.17
CA LEU A 27 -4.65 23.31 0.80
C LEU A 27 -3.18 23.71 0.72
N ALA A 28 -2.53 23.81 1.89
CA ALA A 28 -1.09 23.96 1.96
C ALA A 28 -0.37 22.66 1.56
N ASP A 29 0.91 22.79 1.21
CA ASP A 29 1.78 21.75 0.66
C ASP A 29 1.79 20.44 1.47
N ASN A 30 1.77 20.54 2.80
CA ASN A 30 1.76 19.38 3.69
C ASN A 30 0.46 18.54 3.64
N TRP A 31 -0.59 19.02 3.00
CA TRP A 31 -1.91 18.36 2.91
C TRP A 31 -2.22 17.78 1.53
N VAL A 32 -1.43 18.14 0.50
CA VAL A 32 -1.68 17.73 -0.88
C VAL A 32 -0.37 17.61 -1.64
N LEU A 33 -0.20 16.47 -2.33
CA LEU A 33 0.88 16.31 -3.29
C LEU A 33 0.48 16.91 -4.64
N THR A 34 1.37 17.71 -5.20
CA THR A 34 1.30 18.22 -6.57
C THR A 34 1.53 17.09 -7.60
N PRO A 35 1.12 17.27 -8.87
CA PRO A 35 1.44 16.31 -9.94
C PRO A 35 2.95 16.09 -10.11
N GLU A 36 3.75 17.14 -9.94
CA GLU A 36 5.21 17.09 -10.04
C GLU A 36 5.82 16.23 -8.92
N GLU A 37 5.36 16.39 -7.68
CA GLU A 37 5.81 15.55 -6.56
C GLU A 37 5.43 14.09 -6.74
N GLN A 38 4.21 13.81 -7.19
CA GLN A 38 3.78 12.44 -7.50
C GLN A 38 4.65 11.81 -8.59
N THR A 39 5.01 12.60 -9.62
CA THR A 39 5.91 12.16 -10.70
C THR A 39 7.30 11.86 -10.16
N LEU A 40 7.86 12.74 -9.32
CA LEU A 40 9.17 12.55 -8.69
C LEU A 40 9.20 11.29 -7.83
N VAL A 41 8.18 11.06 -7.01
CA VAL A 41 8.06 9.86 -6.18
C VAL A 41 8.00 8.60 -7.05
N ASN A 42 7.19 8.60 -8.11
CA ASN A 42 7.06 7.44 -9.00
C ASN A 42 8.37 7.13 -9.72
N MET A 43 9.09 8.15 -10.23
CA MET A 43 10.42 7.96 -10.82
C MET A 43 11.41 7.38 -9.83
N ALA A 44 11.39 7.82 -8.57
CA ALA A 44 12.25 7.28 -7.53
C ALA A 44 11.92 5.80 -7.25
N VAL A 45 10.64 5.45 -7.12
CA VAL A 45 10.18 4.05 -6.93
C VAL A 45 10.65 3.15 -8.07
N VAL A 46 10.45 3.58 -9.32
CA VAL A 46 10.92 2.83 -10.50
C VAL A 46 12.44 2.66 -10.48
N GLY A 47 13.18 3.73 -10.17
CA GLY A 47 14.64 3.69 -10.07
C GLY A 47 15.15 2.70 -9.01
N TYR A 48 14.55 2.71 -7.81
CA TYR A 48 14.91 1.77 -6.75
C TYR A 48 14.58 0.32 -7.14
N ASN A 49 13.39 0.06 -7.69
CA ASN A 49 13.02 -1.28 -8.13
C ASN A 49 13.94 -1.82 -9.22
N GLN A 50 14.38 -0.96 -10.15
CA GLN A 50 15.37 -1.33 -11.16
C GLN A 50 16.71 -1.71 -10.53
N VAL A 51 17.23 -0.91 -9.59
CA VAL A 51 18.48 -1.21 -8.90
C VAL A 51 18.37 -2.52 -8.10
N ILE A 52 17.27 -2.73 -7.37
CA ILE A 52 17.01 -3.96 -6.62
C ILE A 52 17.01 -5.17 -7.56
N GLY A 53 16.33 -5.08 -8.71
CA GLY A 53 16.27 -6.18 -9.69
C GLY A 53 17.64 -6.50 -10.32
N VAL A 54 18.44 -5.46 -10.60
CA VAL A 54 19.82 -5.62 -11.10
C VAL A 54 20.68 -6.32 -10.05
N LEU A 55 20.63 -5.88 -8.80
CA LEU A 55 21.43 -6.48 -7.72
C LEU A 55 20.96 -7.91 -7.41
N ALA A 56 19.66 -8.18 -7.43
CA ALA A 56 19.13 -9.52 -7.22
C ALA A 56 19.62 -10.50 -8.29
N THR A 57 19.66 -10.05 -9.55
CA THR A 57 20.24 -10.82 -10.66
C THR A 57 21.74 -11.01 -10.49
N GLN A 58 22.48 -9.93 -10.16
CA GLN A 58 23.94 -9.95 -10.01
C GLN A 58 24.41 -10.90 -8.91
N TYR A 59 23.71 -10.91 -7.78
CA TYR A 59 24.04 -11.73 -6.61
C TYR A 59 23.30 -13.06 -6.57
N ASP A 60 22.52 -13.37 -7.61
CA ASP A 60 21.76 -14.61 -7.72
C ASP A 60 20.84 -14.89 -6.51
N VAL A 61 20.15 -13.84 -6.02
CA VAL A 61 19.20 -13.95 -4.88
C VAL A 61 17.75 -13.86 -5.34
N ALA A 62 16.84 -14.40 -4.52
CA ALA A 62 15.40 -14.32 -4.76
C ALA A 62 14.94 -12.86 -4.83
N LEU A 63 14.04 -12.57 -5.79
CA LEU A 63 13.43 -11.25 -5.98
C LEU A 63 11.92 -11.36 -5.83
N VAL A 64 11.31 -10.40 -5.15
CA VAL A 64 9.87 -10.25 -5.02
C VAL A 64 9.44 -8.93 -5.62
N ASP A 65 8.51 -8.98 -6.58
CA ASP A 65 7.90 -7.77 -7.14
C ASP A 65 6.69 -7.33 -6.29
N VAL A 66 7.00 -6.59 -5.23
CA VAL A 66 5.97 -6.03 -4.33
C VAL A 66 5.11 -4.98 -5.05
N ASN A 67 5.67 -4.28 -6.05
CA ASN A 67 4.94 -3.24 -6.77
C ASN A 67 3.84 -3.85 -7.65
N ALA A 68 4.16 -4.92 -8.38
CA ALA A 68 3.17 -5.68 -9.14
C ALA A 68 2.12 -6.33 -8.23
N PHE A 69 2.53 -6.87 -7.08
CA PHE A 69 1.60 -7.42 -6.10
C PHE A 69 0.65 -6.35 -5.53
N GLN A 70 1.15 -5.17 -5.20
CA GLN A 70 0.30 -4.07 -4.73
C GLN A 70 -0.70 -3.65 -5.81
N ALA A 71 -0.27 -3.58 -7.08
CA ALA A 71 -1.16 -3.28 -8.20
C ALA A 71 -2.29 -4.31 -8.33
N SER A 72 -2.01 -5.62 -8.18
CA SER A 72 -3.04 -6.66 -8.25
C SER A 72 -4.02 -6.59 -7.08
N VAL A 73 -3.56 -6.28 -5.87
CA VAL A 73 -4.44 -6.06 -4.70
C VAL A 73 -5.39 -4.89 -4.92
N ILE A 74 -4.95 -3.84 -5.63
CA ILE A 74 -5.77 -2.66 -5.93
C ILE A 74 -6.75 -2.94 -7.08
N ASP A 75 -6.31 -3.59 -8.14
CA ASP A 75 -7.09 -3.76 -9.38
C ASP A 75 -8.08 -4.94 -9.31
N SER A 76 -7.61 -6.11 -8.88
CA SER A 76 -8.40 -7.35 -8.86
C SER A 76 -8.69 -7.88 -7.46
N GLY A 77 -7.92 -7.46 -6.47
CA GLY A 77 -7.93 -8.06 -5.14
C GLY A 77 -7.32 -9.47 -5.11
N VAL A 78 -7.23 -10.04 -3.91
CA VAL A 78 -6.72 -11.39 -3.64
C VAL A 78 -7.80 -12.20 -2.97
N GLN A 79 -8.31 -13.22 -3.66
CA GLN A 79 -9.33 -14.12 -3.12
C GLN A 79 -8.71 -15.10 -2.13
N LEU A 80 -9.35 -15.26 -0.97
CA LEU A 80 -8.99 -16.20 0.07
C LEU A 80 -9.84 -17.48 0.00
N SER A 81 -9.41 -18.51 0.74
CA SER A 81 -10.02 -19.84 0.71
C SER A 81 -11.45 -19.89 1.26
N ASP A 82 -11.86 -18.92 2.07
CA ASP A 82 -13.24 -18.76 2.55
C ASP A 82 -14.15 -18.00 1.57
N GLY A 83 -13.61 -17.59 0.42
CA GLY A 83 -14.31 -16.82 -0.61
C GLY A 83 -14.27 -15.31 -0.40
N SER A 84 -13.71 -14.81 0.70
CA SER A 84 -13.49 -13.37 0.89
C SER A 84 -12.41 -12.84 -0.05
N VAL A 85 -12.42 -11.53 -0.32
CA VAL A 85 -11.44 -10.87 -1.20
C VAL A 85 -10.76 -9.76 -0.42
N VAL A 86 -9.43 -9.81 -0.36
CA VAL A 86 -8.59 -8.73 0.16
C VAL A 86 -8.34 -7.72 -0.94
N THR A 87 -8.70 -6.46 -0.72
CA THR A 87 -8.51 -5.36 -1.68
C THR A 87 -7.79 -4.18 -1.07
N GLY A 88 -7.41 -3.22 -1.92
CA GLY A 88 -6.88 -1.93 -1.50
C GLY A 88 -7.91 -0.94 -0.93
N ALA A 89 -9.19 -1.31 -0.80
CA ALA A 89 -10.23 -0.39 -0.35
C ALA A 89 -9.98 0.07 1.09
N PHE A 90 -9.92 1.39 1.30
CA PHE A 90 -9.66 1.97 2.62
C PHE A 90 -10.73 1.57 3.63
N GLY A 91 -10.32 1.00 4.76
CA GLY A 91 -11.20 0.64 5.85
C GLY A 91 -12.13 -0.55 5.62
N THR A 92 -12.26 -1.07 4.39
CA THR A 92 -13.17 -2.20 4.09
C THR A 92 -12.53 -3.31 3.28
N GLY A 93 -11.37 -3.08 2.65
CA GLY A 93 -10.70 -4.06 1.80
C GLY A 93 -9.83 -5.06 2.57
N GLY A 94 -9.49 -4.76 3.82
CA GLY A 94 -8.68 -5.63 4.68
C GLY A 94 -7.22 -5.79 4.24
N GLY A 95 -6.76 -5.19 3.14
CA GLY A 95 -5.37 -5.25 2.66
C GLY A 95 -4.43 -4.27 3.37
N PHE A 96 -4.93 -3.08 3.73
CA PHE A 96 -4.15 -2.02 4.39
C PHE A 96 -4.71 -1.66 5.77
N SER A 97 -3.88 -1.01 6.58
CA SER A 97 -4.23 -0.46 7.89
C SER A 97 -5.01 0.86 7.76
N LEU A 98 -5.42 1.46 8.89
CA LEU A 98 -6.17 2.74 8.89
C LEU A 98 -5.32 3.97 8.55
N ASP A 99 -4.01 3.81 8.38
CA ASP A 99 -3.16 4.86 7.80
C ASP A 99 -3.19 4.88 6.26
N GLY A 100 -3.79 3.86 5.64
CA GLY A 100 -3.89 3.74 4.18
C GLY A 100 -2.56 3.47 3.46
N ILE A 101 -1.49 3.14 4.19
CA ILE A 101 -0.14 2.93 3.63
C ILE A 101 0.41 1.56 4.03
N HIS A 102 0.38 1.22 5.32
CA HIS A 102 0.94 -0.04 5.79
C HIS A 102 -0.04 -1.20 5.54
N PRO A 103 0.44 -2.39 5.17
CA PRO A 103 -0.41 -3.57 5.10
C PRO A 103 -1.06 -3.85 6.46
N SER A 104 -2.30 -4.34 6.46
CA SER A 104 -2.91 -4.91 7.66
C SER A 104 -2.15 -6.18 8.09
N PRO A 105 -2.44 -6.78 9.27
CA PRO A 105 -1.91 -8.09 9.60
C PRO A 105 -2.17 -9.14 8.52
N ARG A 106 -3.36 -9.13 7.92
CA ARG A 106 -3.71 -9.99 6.78
C ARG A 106 -2.96 -9.64 5.50
N GLY A 107 -2.82 -8.35 5.18
CA GLY A 107 -2.02 -7.92 4.03
C GLY A 107 -0.54 -8.33 4.18
N SER A 108 -0.02 -8.26 5.40
CA SER A 108 1.33 -8.71 5.74
C SER A 108 1.48 -10.23 5.58
N ALA A 109 0.46 -11.01 5.93
CA ALA A 109 0.46 -12.47 5.70
C ALA A 109 0.49 -12.83 4.21
N LEU A 110 -0.25 -12.11 3.36
CA LEU A 110 -0.19 -12.27 1.92
C LEU A 110 1.20 -11.92 1.36
N LEU A 111 1.76 -10.79 1.81
CA LEU A 111 3.10 -10.39 1.40
C LEU A 111 4.15 -11.41 1.85
N ALA A 112 4.05 -11.94 3.07
CA ALA A 112 4.95 -12.98 3.57
C ALA A 112 4.91 -14.24 2.71
N ASN A 113 3.71 -14.68 2.29
CA ASN A 113 3.58 -15.81 1.37
C ASN A 113 4.25 -15.55 0.02
N LEU A 114 4.16 -14.33 -0.52
CA LEU A 114 4.86 -13.95 -1.75
C LEU A 114 6.38 -14.08 -1.62
N PHE A 115 6.95 -13.71 -0.45
CA PHE A 115 8.37 -13.95 -0.17
C PHE A 115 8.71 -15.43 -0.03
N VAL A 116 7.87 -16.19 0.69
CA VAL A 116 8.04 -17.65 0.84
C VAL A 116 8.06 -18.32 -0.54
N ASP A 117 7.15 -17.96 -1.44
CA ASP A 117 7.06 -18.51 -2.78
C ASP A 117 8.32 -18.19 -3.60
N ALA A 118 8.79 -16.95 -3.57
CA ALA A 118 10.02 -16.55 -4.27
C ALA A 118 11.26 -17.28 -3.73
N ILE A 119 11.36 -17.47 -2.40
CA ILE A 119 12.46 -18.20 -1.76
C ILE A 119 12.41 -19.68 -2.15
N ASN A 120 11.24 -20.32 -2.04
CA ASN A 120 11.07 -21.72 -2.42
C ASN A 120 11.39 -21.95 -3.90
N ALA A 121 10.94 -21.07 -4.79
CA ALA A 121 11.23 -21.14 -6.23
C ALA A 121 12.73 -20.95 -6.53
N LYS A 122 13.39 -20.01 -5.85
CA LYS A 122 14.82 -19.71 -6.09
C LYS A 122 15.75 -20.78 -5.57
N TYR A 123 15.49 -21.26 -4.34
CA TYR A 123 16.45 -22.07 -3.59
C TYR A 123 16.03 -23.54 -3.45
N GLY A 124 14.86 -23.93 -3.98
CA GLY A 124 14.33 -25.29 -3.85
C GLY A 124 13.98 -25.66 -2.41
N SER A 125 13.75 -24.67 -1.55
CA SER A 125 13.34 -24.88 -0.16
C SER A 125 11.87 -25.30 -0.06
N ASN A 126 11.46 -25.68 1.16
CA ASN A 126 10.09 -26.04 1.49
C ASN A 126 9.61 -25.25 2.72
N LEU A 127 9.78 -23.93 2.70
CA LEU A 127 9.26 -23.06 3.74
C LEU A 127 7.73 -23.06 3.67
N PRO A 128 7.03 -23.31 4.79
CA PRO A 128 5.58 -23.24 4.80
C PRO A 128 5.13 -21.78 4.72
N GLY A 129 4.09 -21.53 3.95
CA GLY A 129 3.34 -20.27 4.03
C GLY A 129 2.49 -20.21 5.29
N VAL A 130 1.82 -19.08 5.48
CA VAL A 130 0.82 -18.87 6.53
C VAL A 130 -0.58 -18.75 5.90
N ASN A 131 -1.62 -19.09 6.65
CA ASN A 131 -2.99 -18.84 6.20
C ASN A 131 -3.38 -17.38 6.49
N PRO A 132 -3.66 -16.53 5.48
CA PRO A 132 -4.04 -15.13 5.72
C PRO A 132 -5.31 -14.96 6.55
N LEU A 133 -6.18 -15.97 6.60
CA LEU A 133 -7.40 -15.95 7.42
C LEU A 133 -7.13 -16.02 8.92
N ASP A 134 -5.94 -16.50 9.31
CA ASP A 134 -5.52 -16.54 10.72
C ASP A 134 -5.16 -15.12 11.24
N PHE A 135 -5.11 -14.13 10.34
CA PHE A 135 -4.76 -12.74 10.63
C PHE A 135 -5.96 -11.82 10.41
N THR A 136 -6.05 -10.80 11.26
CA THR A 136 -7.11 -9.81 11.19
C THR A 136 -6.96 -8.95 9.93
N GLY A 137 -8.01 -8.91 9.13
CA GLY A 137 -8.28 -7.76 8.27
C GLY A 137 -8.76 -6.62 9.17
N LEU A 138 -8.33 -5.40 8.87
CA LEU A 138 -8.69 -4.24 9.67
C LEU A 138 -9.86 -3.53 8.96
N TYR A 139 -11.00 -3.46 9.65
CA TYR A 139 -12.26 -2.99 9.09
C TYR A 139 -12.84 -1.87 9.94
N ILE A 140 -13.31 -0.80 9.30
CA ILE A 140 -14.18 0.21 9.92
C ILE A 140 -15.61 -0.08 9.47
N ASN A 141 -16.51 -0.19 10.45
CA ASN A 141 -17.95 -0.33 10.24
C ASN A 141 -18.63 1.04 10.38
#